data_AF-A0A7K0CX29-F1
#
_entry.id   AF-A0A7K0CX29-F1
#
_cell.length_a   1.000
_cell.length_b   1.000
_cell.length_c   1.000
_cell.angle_alpha   90.00
_cell.angle_beta   90.00
_cell.angle_gamma   90.00
#
_symmetry.space_group_name_H-M   'P 1'
#
loop_
_entity.id
_entity.type
_entity.pdbx_description
1 polymer ?
#
loop_
_entity_poly.entity_id
_entity_poly.type
_entity_poly.pdbx_seq_one_letter_code
_entity_poly.pdbx_strand_id
1 'polypeptide(L)' 'MADSLKARIRDKLVRQLNEDGVPDRERDDPRQIAVEADLEALDAVAEDDPLLEELAARYLVP' A
#
# COMPACT_ATOMS: atom_id res chain seq x y z
N MET A 1 18.37 3.48 6.38
CA MET A 1 17.15 2.66 6.28
C MET A 1 16.38 2.89 7.55
N ALA A 2 15.49 3.88 7.55
CA ALA A 2 14.63 4.13 8.69
C ALA A 2 13.53 3.07 8.64
N ASP A 3 13.47 2.22 9.66
CA ASP A 3 12.48 1.16 9.85
C ASP A 3 11.10 1.76 10.23
N SER A 4 10.63 2.76 9.48
CA SER A 4 9.36 3.42 9.78
C SER A 4 8.18 2.57 9.35
N LEU A 5 7.06 2.72 10.05
CA LEU A 5 5.82 2.03 9.72
C LEU A 5 5.41 2.31 8.27
N LYS A 6 5.52 3.57 7.84
CA LYS A 6 5.27 4.01 6.48
C LYS A 6 6.12 3.26 5.44
N ALA A 7 7.42 3.11 5.71
CA ALA A 7 8.31 2.39 4.80
C ALA A 7 7.91 0.91 4.65
N ARG A 8 7.53 0.25 5.75
CA ARG A 8 7.09 -1.15 5.74
C ARG A 8 5.78 -1.35 4.99
N ILE A 9 4.82 -0.44 5.18
CA ILE A 9 3.54 -0.46 4.44
C ILE A 9 3.81 -0.28 2.95
N ARG A 10 4.63 0.71 2.56
CA ARG A 10 4.97 0.96 1.15
C ARG A 10 5.58 -0.28 0.50
N ASP A 11 6.56 -0.90 1.16
CA ASP A 11 7.22 -2.10 0.64
C ASP A 11 6.22 -3.25 0.44
N LYS A 12 5.31 -3.47 1.39
CA LYS A 12 4.25 -4.46 1.29
C LYS A 12 3.31 -4.20 0.11
N LEU A 13 2.83 -2.97 -0.06
CA LEU A 13 1.90 -2.60 -1.14
C LEU A 13 2.55 -2.74 -2.53
N VAL A 14 3.79 -2.25 -2.68
CA VAL A 14 4.56 -2.41 -3.93
C VAL A 14 4.80 -3.88 -4.24
N ARG A 15 5.13 -4.68 -3.24
CA ARG A 15 5.30 -6.12 -3.42
C ARG A 15 4.00 -6.80 -3.84
N GLN A 16 2.87 -6.41 -3.27
CA GLN A 16 1.56 -6.95 -3.64
C GLN A 16 1.20 -6.64 -5.10
N LEU A 17 1.45 -5.42 -5.59
CA LEU A 17 1.25 -5.09 -7.00
C LEU A 17 2.11 -5.96 -7.92
N ASN A 18 3.35 -6.24 -7.53
CA ASN A 18 4.24 -7.10 -8.31
C ASN A 18 3.82 -8.59 -8.25
N GLU A 19 3.26 -9.05 -7.13
CA GLU A 19 2.77 -10.42 -6.95
C GLU A 19 1.42 -10.67 -7.64
N ASP A 20 0.53 -9.67 -7.66
CA ASP A 20 -0.77 -9.73 -8.36
C ASP A 20 -0.61 -9.72 -9.90
N GLY A 21 0.62 -9.53 -10.41
CA GLY A 21 0.96 -9.56 -11.82
C GLY A 21 0.76 -8.20 -12.50
N VAL A 22 1.10 -8.12 -13.80
CA VAL A 22 0.94 -6.87 -14.57
C VAL A 22 -0.51 -6.43 -14.49
N PRO A 23 -0.80 -5.17 -14.11
CA PRO A 23 -2.15 -4.65 -14.14
C PRO A 23 -2.78 -4.84 -15.51
N ASP A 24 -3.84 -5.65 -15.55
CA ASP A 24 -4.64 -5.77 -16.75
C ASP A 24 -5.42 -4.47 -16.88
N ARG A 25 -4.87 -3.49 -17.59
CA ARG A 25 -5.50 -2.17 -17.77
C ARG A 25 -6.88 -2.24 -18.44
N GLU A 26 -7.23 -3.39 -19.03
CA GLU A 26 -8.55 -3.63 -19.62
C GLU A 26 -9.56 -4.16 -18.59
N ARG A 27 -9.10 -4.60 -17.43
CA ARG A 27 -9.90 -5.08 -16.31
C ARG A 27 -9.51 -4.31 -15.06
N ASP A 28 -10.35 -3.35 -14.68
CA ASP A 28 -10.29 -2.66 -13.39
C ASP A 28 -10.28 -3.68 -12.23
N ASP A 29 -9.13 -4.24 -11.87
CA ASP A 29 -9.02 -5.17 -10.74
C ASP A 29 -9.21 -4.32 -9.47
N PRO A 30 -10.32 -4.52 -8.73
CA PRO A 30 -10.60 -3.70 -7.56
C PRO A 30 -9.50 -3.79 -6.50
N ARG A 31 -8.73 -4.88 -6.47
CA ARG A 31 -7.60 -5.05 -5.55
C ARG A 31 -6.41 -4.18 -5.95
N GLN A 32 -6.09 -4.11 -7.23
CA GLN A 32 -5.00 -3.26 -7.71
C GLN A 32 -5.35 -1.77 -7.55
N ILE A 33 -6.57 -1.39 -7.92
CA ILE A 33 -7.06 0.00 -7.73
C ILE A 33 -6.99 0.41 -6.26
N ALA A 34 -7.42 -0.47 -5.35
CA ALA A 34 -7.34 -0.19 -3.91
C ALA A 34 -5.89 -0.01 -3.45
N VAL A 35 -4.97 -0.88 -3.89
CA VAL A 35 -3.55 -0.79 -3.52
C VAL A 35 -2.88 0.46 -4.10
N GLU A 36 -3.20 0.85 -5.33
CA GLU A 36 -2.70 2.07 -5.95
C GLU A 36 -3.21 3.33 -5.24
N ALA A 37 -4.50 3.37 -4.90
CA ALA A 37 -5.09 4.48 -4.15
C ALA A 37 -4.49 4.60 -2.74
N ASP A 38 -4.29 3.47 -2.05
CA ASP A 38 -3.68 3.45 -0.73
C ASP A 38 -2.18 3.83 -0.78
N LEU A 39 -1.46 3.52 -1.87
CA LEU A 39 -0.09 4.00 -2.10
C LEU A 39 -0.04 5.52 -2.32
N GLU A 40 -0.97 6.07 -3.11
CA GLU A 40 -1.05 7.52 -3.31
C GLU A 40 -1.36 8.24 -2.00
N ALA A 41 -2.31 7.72 -1.22
CA ALA A 41 -2.63 8.25 0.10
C ALA A 41 -1.43 8.16 1.06
N LEU A 42 -0.71 7.04 1.04
CA LEU A 42 0.51 6.84 1.82
C LEU A 42 1.55 7.90 1.50
N ASP A 43 1.75 8.25 0.23
CA ASP A 43 2.73 9.24 -0.19
C ASP A 43 2.38 10.66 0.28
N ALA A 44 1.09 10.98 0.44
CA ALA A 44 0.60 12.29 0.86
C ALA A 44 0.67 12.55 2.38
N VAL A 45 0.70 11.50 3.22
CA VAL A 45 0.64 11.64 4.68
C VAL A 45 1.99 11.73 5.38
N ALA A 46 2.04 12.27 6.60
CA ALA A 46 3.24 12.30 7.43
C ALA A 46 3.48 10.96 8.17
N GLU A 47 4.63 10.82 8.83
CA GLU A 47 5.02 9.59 9.57
C GLU A 47 4.22 9.37 10.87
N ASP A 48 3.48 10.38 11.33
CA ASP A 48 2.64 10.38 12.53
C ASP A 48 1.14 10.38 12.21
N ASP A 49 0.79 10.24 10.93
CA ASP A 49 -0.60 10.24 10.49
C ASP A 49 -1.33 8.96 10.93
N PRO A 50 -2.55 9.07 11.50
CA PRO A 50 -3.34 7.90 11.91
C PRO A 50 -3.64 6.93 10.76
N LEU A 51 -3.64 7.39 9.50
CA LEU A 51 -3.82 6.55 8.33
C LEU A 51 -2.77 5.42 8.26
N LEU A 52 -1.55 5.64 8.78
CA LEU A 52 -0.52 4.61 8.79
C LEU A 52 -0.92 3.40 9.62
N GLU A 53 -1.55 3.61 10.77
CA GLU A 53 -2.04 2.52 11.63
C GLU A 53 -3.21 1.77 10.97
N GLU A 54 -4.09 2.49 10.27
CA GLU A 54 -5.18 1.88 9.50
C GLU A 54 -4.68 1.00 8.35
N LEU A 55 -3.70 1.50 7.59
CA LEU A 55 -3.07 0.75 6.50
C LEU A 55 -2.24 -0.43 7.03
N ALA A 56 -1.56 -0.27 8.16
CA ALA A 56 -0.86 -1.37 8.83
C ALA A 56 -1.82 -2.49 9.23
N ALA A 57 -2.95 -2.13 9.84
CA ALA A 57 -4.00 -3.08 10.22
C ALA A 57 -4.67 -3.77 9.02
N ARG A 58 -4.57 -3.20 7.82
CA ARG A 58 -5.11 -3.81 6.60
C ARG A 58 -4.10 -4.73 5.91
N TYR A 59 -2.82 -4.32 5.84
CA TYR A 59 -1.83 -4.95 4.95
C TYR A 59 -0.72 -5.72 5.67
N LEU A 60 -0.46 -5.43 6.95
CA LEU A 60 0.62 -6.05 7.73
C LEU A 60 0.11 -7.12 8.72
N VAL A 61 -1.16 -7.52 8.62
CA VAL A 61 -1.72 -8.62 9.42
C VAL A 61 -1.15 -9.96 8.95
N PRO A 62 -0.78 -10.88 9.87
CA PRO A 62 -0.27 -12.21 9.53
C PRO A 62 -1.27 -13.13 8.83
#